data_AF-A0A815WT68-F1
#
_entry.id   AF-A0A815WT68-F1
#
_cell.length_a   1.000
_cell.length_b   1.000
_cell.length_c   1.000
_cell.angle_alpha   90.00
_cell.angle_beta   90.00
_cell.angle_gamma   90.00
#
_symmetry.space_group_name_H-M   'P 1'
#
loop_
_entity.id
_entity.type
_entity.pdbx_description
1 polymer ?
#
loop_
_entity_poly.entity_id
_entity_poly.type
_entity_poly.pdbx_seq_one_letter_code
_entity_poly.pdbx_strand_id
1 'polypeptide(L)'
;MSLASLANDPELQKFVAEKELENQLTAQVHHLTNVCFDKCLESNGNLSELSSRHTACLQNCVDRFLDCTTLITNRTIQRIQQGR
;
A
#
# COMPACT_ATOMS: atom_id res chain seq x y z
N MET A 1 -20.84 -24.07 -22.02
CA MET A 1 -20.66 -23.37 -20.72
C MET A 1 -20.64 -21.88 -21.02
N SER A 2 -21.53 -21.07 -20.45
CA SER A 2 -21.60 -19.64 -20.79
C SER A 2 -20.66 -18.82 -19.91
N LEU A 3 -20.17 -17.68 -20.41
CA LEU A 3 -19.32 -16.76 -19.63
C LEU A 3 -19.98 -16.31 -18.32
N ALA A 4 -21.32 -16.19 -18.32
CA ALA A 4 -22.09 -15.83 -17.13
C ALA A 4 -22.09 -16.94 -16.06
N SER A 5 -22.05 -18.22 -16.45
CA SER A 5 -21.92 -19.32 -15.48
C SER A 5 -20.52 -19.38 -14.85
N LEU A 6 -19.47 -18.99 -15.58
CA LEU A 6 -18.11 -18.97 -15.07
C LEU A 6 -17.89 -17.79 -14.10
N ALA A 7 -18.45 -16.62 -14.38
CA ALA A 7 -18.37 -15.45 -13.50
C ALA A 7 -19.09 -15.63 -12.14
N ASN A 8 -20.06 -16.53 -12.08
CA ASN A 8 -20.79 -16.88 -10.85
C ASN A 8 -20.20 -18.10 -10.13
N ASP A 9 -19.09 -18.66 -10.62
CA ASP A 9 -18.41 -19.77 -9.97
C ASP A 9 -17.76 -19.26 -8.66
N PRO A 10 -18.16 -19.79 -7.49
CA PRO A 10 -17.66 -19.31 -6.19
C PRO A 10 -16.16 -19.58 -5.99
N GLU A 11 -15.60 -20.63 -6.59
CA GLU A 11 -14.17 -20.91 -6.53
C GLU A 11 -13.39 -19.87 -7.35
N LEU A 12 -13.89 -19.54 -8.54
CA LEU A 12 -13.29 -18.50 -9.37
C LEU A 12 -13.38 -17.13 -8.71
N GLN A 13 -14.52 -16.77 -8.12
CA GLN A 13 -14.69 -15.50 -7.41
C GLN A 13 -13.70 -15.36 -6.25
N LYS A 14 -13.51 -16.42 -5.47
CA LYS A 14 -12.51 -16.44 -4.40
C LYS A 14 -11.10 -16.25 -4.95
N PHE A 15 -10.74 -16.98 -6.01
CA PHE A 15 -9.43 -16.86 -6.64
C PHE A 15 -9.18 -15.44 -7.17
N VAL A 16 -10.17 -14.84 -7.84
CA VAL A 16 -10.08 -13.46 -8.34
C VAL A 16 -9.89 -12.47 -7.19
N ALA A 17 -10.66 -12.59 -6.11
CA ALA A 17 -10.52 -11.71 -4.94
C ALA A 17 -9.13 -11.81 -4.29
N GLU A 18 -8.57 -13.02 -4.17
CA GLU A 18 -7.21 -13.23 -3.67
C GLU A 18 -6.16 -12.57 -4.57
N LYS A 19 -6.31 -12.71 -5.90
CA LYS A 19 -5.41 -12.09 -6.88
C LYS A 19 -5.53 -10.58 -6.95
N GLU A 20 -6.73 -10.04 -6.79
CA GLU A 20 -6.93 -8.59 -6.67
C GLU A 20 -6.22 -8.04 -5.43
N LEU A 21 -6.33 -8.72 -4.28
CA LEU A 21 -5.62 -8.32 -3.06
C LEU A 21 -4.10 -8.34 -3.25
N GLU A 22 -3.57 -9.41 -3.86
CA GLU A 22 -2.13 -9.52 -4.17
C GLU A 22 -1.65 -8.38 -5.07
N ASN A 23 -2.42 -8.07 -6.11
CA ASN A 23 -2.11 -6.97 -7.03
C ASN A 23 -2.17 -5.60 -6.32
N GLN A 24 -3.19 -5.37 -5.49
CA GLN A 24 -3.30 -4.15 -4.69
C GLN A 24 -2.14 -3.99 -3.71
N LEU A 25 -1.75 -5.07 -3.02
CA LEU A 25 -0.58 -5.05 -2.13
C LEU A 25 0.69 -4.70 -2.90
N THR A 26 0.90 -5.32 -4.07
CA THR A 26 2.05 -5.06 -4.93
C THR A 26 2.11 -3.58 -5.35
N ALA A 27 0.97 -3.01 -5.76
CA ALA A 27 0.88 -1.60 -6.09
C ALA A 27 1.21 -0.68 -4.89
N GLN A 28 0.74 -1.03 -3.69
CA GLN A 28 1.06 -0.27 -2.48
C GLN A 28 2.54 -0.37 -2.09
N VAL A 29 3.16 -1.54 -2.24
CA VAL A 29 4.60 -1.72 -2.04
C VAL A 29 5.38 -0.80 -2.98
N HIS A 30 5.07 -0.82 -4.28
CA HIS A 30 5.71 0.06 -5.26
C HIS A 30 5.53 1.55 -4.93
N HIS A 31 4.32 1.94 -4.50
CA HIS A 31 4.06 3.32 -4.10
C HIS A 31 4.91 3.74 -2.90
N LEU A 32 4.92 2.94 -1.83
CA LEU A 32 5.72 3.20 -0.63
C LEU A 32 7.22 3.21 -0.95
N THR A 33 7.69 2.30 -1.81
CA THR A 33 9.08 2.30 -2.28
C THR A 33 9.43 3.63 -2.92
N ASN A 34 8.65 4.10 -3.89
CA ASN A 34 8.94 5.37 -4.57
C ASN A 34 8.95 6.55 -3.58
N VAL A 35 7.89 6.69 -2.78
CA VAL A 35 7.77 7.81 -1.81
C VAL A 35 8.90 7.80 -0.79
N CYS A 36 9.25 6.64 -0.24
CA CYS A 36 10.27 6.55 0.80
C CYS A 36 11.69 6.61 0.23
N PHE A 37 11.92 6.16 -1.00
CA PHE A 37 13.19 6.38 -1.69
C PHE A 37 13.41 7.87 -1.92
N ASP A 38 12.42 8.59 -2.47
CA ASP A 38 12.53 10.04 -2.70
C ASP A 38 12.81 10.81 -1.41
N LYS A 39 12.24 10.39 -0.28
CA LYS A 39 12.41 11.04 1.03
C LYS A 39 13.72 10.70 1.73
N CYS A 40 14.18 9.46 1.65
CA CYS A 40 15.27 8.95 2.49
C CYS A 40 16.60 8.84 1.76
N LEU A 41 16.59 8.76 0.43
CA LEU A 41 17.75 8.47 -0.39
C LEU A 41 18.00 9.57 -1.43
N GLU A 42 17.82 10.85 -1.06
CA GLU A 42 18.02 12.02 -1.93
C GLU A 42 19.12 11.81 -2.99
N SER A 43 18.86 12.28 -4.22
CA SER A 43 19.56 12.00 -5.50
C SER A 43 21.11 11.93 -5.54
N ASN A 44 21.81 12.25 -4.45
CA ASN A 44 23.26 12.29 -4.34
C ASN A 44 23.84 11.24 -3.36
N GLY A 45 22.99 10.44 -2.70
CA GLY A 45 23.44 9.37 -1.81
C GLY A 45 24.01 8.20 -2.62
N ASN A 46 25.26 7.81 -2.36
CA ASN A 46 25.85 6.62 -2.95
C ASN A 46 25.00 5.38 -2.57
N LEU A 47 24.20 4.88 -3.52
CA LEU A 47 23.28 3.76 -3.34
C LEU A 47 23.99 2.41 -3.15
N SER A 48 25.32 2.39 -3.23
CA SER A 48 26.13 1.17 -3.15
C SER A 48 26.04 0.50 -1.77
N GLU A 49 25.73 1.25 -0.71
CA GLU A 49 25.41 0.71 0.62
C GLU A 49 24.33 1.53 1.34
N LEU A 50 23.27 0.86 1.77
CA LEU A 50 22.29 1.45 2.68
C LEU A 50 22.93 1.64 4.06
N SER A 51 23.40 2.86 4.33
CA SER A 51 23.86 3.24 5.67
C SER A 51 22.77 2.98 6.72
N SER A 52 23.18 2.79 7.98
CA SER A 52 22.24 2.62 9.11
C SER A 52 21.22 3.76 9.21
N ARG A 53 21.61 4.99 8.85
CA ARG A 53 20.73 6.16 8.77
C ARG A 53 19.65 6.00 7.70
N HIS A 54 20.01 5.49 6.52
CA HIS A 54 19.06 5.26 5.43
C HIS A 54 18.06 4.16 5.80
N THR A 55 18.52 3.05 6.38
CA THR A 55 17.65 1.97 6.85
C THR A 55 16.66 2.46 7.91
N ALA A 56 17.14 3.21 8.91
CA ALA A 56 16.27 3.79 9.92
C ALA A 56 15.27 4.79 9.32
N CYS A 57 15.68 5.60 8.34
CA CYS A 57 14.76 6.51 7.65
C CYS A 57 13.66 5.76 6.91
N LEU A 58 14.01 4.73 6.13
CA LEU A 58 13.06 3.94 5.34
C LEU A 58 12.02 3.25 6.24
N GLN A 59 12.46 2.64 7.35
CA GLN A 59 11.56 2.06 8.36
C GLN A 59 10.57 3.09 8.90
N ASN A 60 11.09 4.23 9.38
CA ASN A 60 10.25 5.30 9.90
C ASN A 60 9.30 5.87 8.83
N CYS A 61 9.76 5.99 7.58
CA CYS A 61 8.94 6.50 6.49
C CYS A 61 7.69 5.64 6.24
N VAL A 62 7.87 4.31 6.16
CA VAL A 62 6.75 3.38 5.99
C VAL A 62 5.82 3.42 7.19
N ASP A 63 6.35 3.35 8.41
CA ASP A 63 5.54 3.39 9.64
C ASP A 63 4.71 4.68 9.74
N ARG A 64 5.35 5.83 9.49
CA ARG A 64 4.66 7.13 9.51
C ARG A 64 3.60 7.23 8.41
N PHE A 65 3.84 6.66 7.23
CA PHE A 65 2.86 6.66 6.14
C PHE A 65 1.60 5.88 6.52
N LEU A 66 1.77 4.67 7.06
CA LEU A 66 0.66 3.80 7.49
C LEU A 66 -0.12 4.41 8.65
N ASP A 67 0.57 4.98 9.64
CA ASP A 67 -0.06 5.68 10.77
C ASP A 67 -0.91 6.86 10.31
N CYS A 68 -0.35 7.72 9.44
CA CYS A 68 -1.06 8.88 8.90
C CYS A 68 -2.28 8.45 8.07
N THR A 69 -2.12 7.42 7.23
CA THR A 69 -3.21 6.89 6.40
C THR A 69 -4.34 6.37 7.27
N THR A 70 -4.03 5.61 8.33
CA THR A 70 -5.02 5.10 9.28
C THR A 70 -5.72 6.22 10.04
N LEU A 71 -4.96 7.21 10.53
CA LEU A 71 -5.51 8.37 11.24
C LEU A 71 -6.50 9.15 10.37
N ILE A 72 -6.11 9.46 9.12
CA ILE A 72 -6.94 10.22 8.18
C ILE A 72 -8.18 9.42 7.81
N THR A 73 -8.03 8.12 7.54
CA THR A 73 -9.14 7.22 7.20
C THR A 73 -10.16 7.16 8.32
N ASN A 74 -9.71 6.90 9.55
CA ASN A 74 -10.59 6.83 10.72
C ASN A 74 -11.32 8.15 10.96
N ARG A 75 -10.62 9.29 10.85
CA ARG A 75 -11.24 10.62 10.97
C ARG A 75 -12.27 10.87 9.87
N THR A 76 -12.00 10.42 8.65
CA THR A 76 -12.90 10.59 7.51
C THR A 76 -14.18 9.76 7.69
N ILE A 77 -14.04 8.49 8.09
CA ILE A 77 -15.17 7.61 8.41
C ILE A 77 -16.02 8.20 9.55
N GLN A 78 -15.39 8.71 10.60
CA GLN A 78 -16.10 9.35 11.71
C GLN A 78 -16.93 10.56 11.26
N ARG A 79 -16.43 11.38 10.34
CA ARG A 79 -17.17 12.53 9.79
C ARG A 79 -18.39 12.08 8.97
N ILE A 80 -18.20 11.10 8.09
CA ILE A 80 -19.27 10.51 7.28
C ILE A 80 -20.40 9.97 8.18
N GLN A 81 -20.06 9.24 9.24
CA GLN A 81 -21.04 8.71 10.20
C GLN A 81 -21.80 9.79 10.97
N GLN A 82 -21.19 10.97 11.17
CA GLN A 82 -21.82 12.11 11.84
C GLN A 82 -22.66 12.97 10.89
N GLY A 83 -22.79 12.59 9.61
CA GLY A 83 -23.50 13.38 8.60
C GLY A 83 -22.86 14.75 8.34
N ARG A 84 -21.54 14.86 8.56
CA ARG A 84 -20.72 16.07 8.36
C ARG A 84 -19.74 15.91 7.22
#